data_AF-A0A3Q3K5R8-F1
#
_entry.id   AF-A0A3Q3K5R8-F1
#
_cell.length_a   1.000
_cell.length_b   1.000
_cell.length_c   1.000
_cell.angle_alpha   90.00
_cell.angle_beta   90.00
_cell.angle_gamma   90.00
#
_symmetry.space_group_name_H-M   'P 1'
#
loop_
_entity.id
_entity.type
_entity.pdbx_description
1 polymer ?
#
loop_
_entity_poly.entity_id
_entity_poly.type
_entity_poly.pdbx_seq_one_letter_code
_entity_poly.pdbx_strand_id
1 'polypeptide(L)'
;MIGDQSSSTAPLILGVPQGSILAPLLFLLYMSPLASIISSHNVSFHFYADDIQIYMPLVPPAFGALAALQNCIYDVKVWLAQNLLNLNEDKTEYIVISPHPAVTMSDLGTYASTCSNTVRNLGVIFDTNFNFDCQIKSVVKTSFYQLRLLAKVKPFLSRTDLEKAIHAFGMSRLDYCNALYAGLSQSSLSMLQLVQNAAAQLLTDTRRYAHITPILASLHWLPMKWRVQFKIVLYVFKALYGLAPAYLSDLLSRYLPRRSLRSSAHLALVVPSSRYKKWGGRAFAVYGPVLWNALPLDLRSITELVPFKSALKTYFFKQAFYS
;
A
#
# COMPACT_ATOMS: atom_id res chain seq x y z
N MET A 1 -5.96 5.34 38.55
CA MET A 1 -7.11 5.57 39.45
C MET A 1 -8.07 4.41 39.24
N ILE A 2 -8.20 3.53 40.23
CA ILE A 2 -9.23 2.47 40.28
C ILE A 2 -9.98 2.74 41.57
N GLY A 3 -11.22 3.23 41.48
CA GLY A 3 -11.91 3.81 42.65
C GLY A 3 -11.16 5.03 43.20
N ASP A 4 -11.04 5.11 44.53
CA ASP A 4 -10.40 6.23 45.25
C ASP A 4 -8.88 6.07 45.43
N GLN A 5 -8.26 5.07 44.81
CA GLN A 5 -6.82 4.85 44.93
C GLN A 5 -6.04 5.39 43.72
N SER A 6 -5.09 6.28 43.99
CA SER A 6 -4.06 6.75 43.06
C SER A 6 -2.68 6.20 43.46
N SER A 7 -1.91 5.74 42.49
CA SER A 7 -0.49 5.42 42.71
C SER A 7 0.31 6.69 43.03
N SER A 8 1.46 6.54 43.69
CA SER A 8 2.42 7.62 43.84
C SER A 8 2.95 8.09 42.47
N THR A 9 3.29 9.37 42.37
CA THR A 9 3.90 9.95 41.17
C THR A 9 5.33 9.44 41.02
N ALA A 10 5.70 9.02 39.81
CA ALA A 10 7.07 8.65 39.46
C ALA A 10 7.58 9.54 38.31
N PRO A 11 8.85 9.99 38.34
CA PRO A 11 9.42 10.77 37.25
C PRO A 11 9.65 9.90 36.01
N LEU A 12 9.27 10.41 34.83
CA LEU A 12 9.63 9.82 33.54
C LEU A 12 10.95 10.45 33.06
N ILE A 13 12.07 9.78 33.32
CA ILE A 13 13.41 10.29 33.01
C ILE A 13 13.76 10.11 31.52
N LEU A 14 13.24 9.03 30.90
CA LEU A 14 13.51 8.67 29.51
C LEU A 14 12.21 8.36 28.77
N GLY A 15 12.15 8.80 27.52
CA GLY A 15 11.01 8.57 26.63
C GLY A 15 9.98 9.68 26.67
N VAL A 16 8.96 9.53 25.81
CA VAL A 16 7.84 10.46 25.69
C VAL A 16 6.55 9.75 26.11
N PRO A 17 5.61 10.43 26.79
CA PRO A 17 4.34 9.81 27.20
C PRO A 17 3.55 9.31 25.99
N GLN A 18 3.19 8.02 25.98
CA GLN A 18 2.31 7.47 24.95
C GLN A 18 0.94 8.16 25.00
N GLY A 19 0.44 8.56 23.82
CA GLY A 19 -0.80 9.35 23.71
C GLY A 19 -0.59 10.87 23.79
N SER A 20 0.63 11.35 24.05
CA SER A 20 0.95 12.78 23.92
C SER A 20 0.92 13.22 22.47
N ILE A 21 0.36 14.42 22.22
CA ILE A 21 0.30 15.04 20.89
C ILE A 21 1.70 15.35 20.35
N LEU A 22 2.66 15.68 21.23
CA LEU A 22 4.04 16.04 20.84
C LEU A 22 4.96 14.84 20.71
N ALA A 23 4.61 13.69 21.30
CA ALA A 23 5.45 12.50 21.30
C ALA A 23 5.91 12.07 19.88
N PRO A 24 5.04 12.03 18.85
CA PRO A 24 5.46 11.67 17.50
C PRO A 24 6.48 12.64 16.90
N LEU A 25 6.29 13.96 17.10
CA LEU A 25 7.21 14.98 16.58
C LEU A 25 8.57 14.88 17.25
N LEU A 26 8.59 14.77 18.58
CA LEU A 26 9.83 14.62 19.34
C LEU A 26 10.59 13.36 18.94
N PHE A 27 9.87 12.25 18.71
CA PHE A 27 10.49 11.01 18.23
C PHE A 27 11.10 11.17 16.82
N LEU A 28 10.42 11.87 15.91
CA LEU A 28 10.96 12.14 14.57
C LEU A 28 12.23 13.01 14.61
N LEU A 29 12.24 14.04 15.46
CA LEU A 29 13.44 14.88 15.67
C LEU A 29 14.58 14.07 16.28
N TYR A 30 14.26 13.16 17.20
CA TYR A 30 15.25 12.28 17.81
C TYR A 30 15.90 11.34 16.79
N MET A 31 15.10 10.76 15.90
CA MET A 31 15.55 9.82 14.87
C MET A 31 16.19 10.51 13.65
N SER A 32 16.04 11.83 13.48
CA SER A 32 16.48 12.51 12.25
C SER A 32 17.97 12.37 11.92
N PRO A 33 18.94 12.35 12.88
CA PRO A 33 20.35 12.17 12.55
C PRO A 33 20.66 10.81 11.91
N LEU A 34 19.85 9.78 12.22
CA LEU A 34 20.01 8.46 11.64
C LEU A 34 19.85 8.46 10.11
N ALA A 35 19.04 9.38 9.58
CA ALA A 35 18.89 9.57 8.14
C ALA A 35 20.25 9.85 7.46
N SER A 36 21.05 10.72 8.04
CA SER A 36 22.36 11.10 7.50
C SER A 36 23.36 9.95 7.51
N ILE A 37 23.29 9.10 8.55
CA ILE A 37 24.13 7.90 8.67
C ILE A 37 23.76 6.90 7.57
N ILE A 38 22.48 6.63 7.36
CA ILE A 38 22.05 5.71 6.30
C ILE A 38 22.43 6.28 4.93
N SER A 39 22.21 7.59 4.71
CA SER A 39 22.59 8.26 3.46
C SER A 39 24.08 8.16 3.12
N SER A 40 24.99 8.11 4.10
CA SER A 40 26.44 8.02 3.82
C SER A 40 26.86 6.71 3.19
N HIS A 41 26.04 5.66 3.31
CA HIS A 41 26.28 4.34 2.70
C HIS A 41 25.73 4.23 1.27
N ASN A 42 25.19 5.32 0.71
CA ASN A 42 24.59 5.35 -0.63
C ASN A 42 23.45 4.32 -0.81
N VAL A 43 22.65 4.15 0.24
CA VAL A 43 21.48 3.26 0.25
C VAL A 43 20.20 4.08 0.31
N SER A 44 19.11 3.56 -0.25
CA SER A 44 17.79 4.18 -0.12
C SER A 44 17.15 3.74 1.17
N PHE A 45 16.32 4.58 1.79
CA PHE A 45 15.63 4.21 3.02
C PHE A 45 14.32 4.97 3.22
N HIS A 46 13.47 4.43 4.09
CA HIS A 46 12.30 5.10 4.63
C HIS A 46 12.19 4.86 6.13
N PHE A 47 11.67 5.87 6.82
CA PHE A 47 11.28 5.77 8.22
C PHE A 47 9.76 5.88 8.34
N TYR A 48 9.17 5.05 9.19
CA TYR A 48 7.79 5.21 9.64
C TYR A 48 7.71 4.88 11.11
N ALA A 49 7.61 5.91 11.96
CA ALA A 49 7.80 5.76 13.40
C ALA A 49 9.11 4.97 13.67
N ASP A 50 9.04 3.90 14.46
CA ASP A 50 10.16 3.02 14.79
C ASP A 50 10.56 2.04 13.68
N ASP A 51 9.72 1.86 12.64
CA ASP A 51 10.04 1.01 11.50
C ASP A 51 11.05 1.69 10.57
N ILE A 52 12.22 1.05 10.40
CA ILE A 52 13.28 1.45 9.47
C ILE A 52 13.31 0.50 8.29
N GLN A 53 13.30 1.03 7.08
CA GLN A 53 13.35 0.24 5.84
C GLN A 53 14.54 0.70 5.03
N ILE A 54 15.44 -0.22 4.69
CA ILE A 54 16.62 0.05 3.87
C ILE A 54 16.48 -0.75 2.58
N TYR A 55 16.70 -0.07 1.45
CA TYR A 55 16.58 -0.65 0.12
C TYR A 55 17.87 -0.45 -0.66
N MET A 56 18.25 -1.48 -1.40
CA MET A 56 19.45 -1.45 -2.22
C MET A 56 19.23 -2.30 -3.47
N PRO A 57 19.57 -1.80 -4.66
CA PRO A 57 19.58 -2.61 -5.86
C PRO A 57 20.74 -3.61 -5.79
N LEU A 58 20.44 -4.89 -5.98
CA LEU A 58 21.45 -5.95 -6.11
C LEU A 58 21.72 -6.21 -7.59
N VAL A 59 22.87 -5.74 -8.07
CA VAL A 59 23.36 -6.03 -9.43
C VAL A 59 24.56 -6.97 -9.30
N PRO A 60 24.52 -8.18 -9.90
CA PRO A 60 25.67 -9.08 -9.86
C PRO A 60 26.91 -8.47 -10.52
N PRO A 61 28.11 -8.63 -9.94
CA PRO A 61 28.39 -9.26 -8.64
C PRO A 61 28.00 -8.38 -7.45
N ALA A 62 27.21 -8.91 -6.51
CA ALA A 62 26.53 -8.13 -5.48
C ALA A 62 27.37 -7.79 -4.24
N PHE A 63 28.64 -8.21 -4.19
CA PHE A 63 29.49 -8.10 -2.99
C PHE A 63 29.62 -6.68 -2.45
N GLY A 64 29.88 -5.69 -3.32
CA GLY A 64 30.05 -4.29 -2.88
C GLY A 64 28.77 -3.70 -2.30
N ALA A 65 27.62 -4.05 -2.90
CA ALA A 65 26.31 -3.65 -2.40
C ALA A 65 26.06 -4.26 -1.01
N LEU A 66 26.24 -5.56 -0.86
CA LEU A 66 26.05 -6.24 0.43
C LEU A 66 27.00 -5.75 1.52
N ALA A 67 28.26 -5.43 1.17
CA ALA A 67 29.20 -4.82 2.10
C ALA A 67 28.75 -3.43 2.56
N ALA A 68 28.24 -2.59 1.65
CA ALA A 68 27.66 -1.29 2.01
C ALA A 68 26.44 -1.45 2.92
N LEU A 69 25.58 -2.46 2.68
CA LEU A 69 24.45 -2.77 3.55
C LEU A 69 24.90 -3.24 4.95
N GLN A 70 25.93 -4.09 5.02
CA GLN A 70 26.54 -4.56 6.28
C GLN A 70 27.06 -3.40 7.12
N ASN A 71 27.87 -2.55 6.51
CA ASN A 71 28.44 -1.38 7.16
C ASN A 71 27.34 -0.41 7.61
N CYS A 72 26.32 -0.21 6.77
CA CYS A 72 25.16 0.61 7.12
C CYS A 72 24.42 0.08 8.35
N ILE A 73 24.12 -1.23 8.39
CA ILE A 73 23.42 -1.85 9.53
C ILE A 73 24.28 -1.78 10.79
N TYR A 74 25.58 -1.97 10.67
CA TYR A 74 26.52 -1.82 11.78
C TYR A 74 26.50 -0.40 12.36
N ASP A 75 26.64 0.62 11.52
CA ASP A 75 26.63 2.02 11.96
C ASP A 75 25.28 2.43 12.56
N VAL A 76 24.17 1.92 12.00
CA VAL A 76 22.82 2.09 12.57
C VAL A 76 22.74 1.48 13.98
N LYS A 77 23.24 0.25 14.17
CA LYS A 77 23.26 -0.41 15.49
C LYS A 77 24.10 0.39 16.49
N VAL A 78 25.28 0.85 16.09
CA VAL A 78 26.17 1.66 16.94
C VAL A 78 25.49 2.96 17.34
N TRP A 79 24.89 3.68 16.39
CA TRP A 79 24.20 4.94 16.67
C TRP A 79 22.99 4.74 17.59
N LEU A 80 22.17 3.71 17.34
CA LEU A 80 21.03 3.40 18.19
C LEU A 80 21.48 3.15 19.63
N ALA A 81 22.52 2.33 19.84
CA ALA A 81 23.06 2.04 21.16
C ALA A 81 23.60 3.29 21.87
N GLN A 82 24.32 4.17 21.15
CA GLN A 82 24.80 5.45 21.68
C GLN A 82 23.66 6.40 22.07
N ASN A 83 22.52 6.29 21.39
CA ASN A 83 21.31 7.06 21.65
C ASN A 83 20.28 6.25 22.45
N LEU A 84 20.72 5.33 23.33
CA LEU A 84 19.85 4.61 24.27
C LEU A 84 18.65 3.90 23.61
N LEU A 85 18.77 3.53 22.35
CA LEU A 85 17.81 2.73 21.59
C LEU A 85 18.40 1.35 21.35
N ASN A 86 17.54 0.33 21.35
CA ASN A 86 17.93 -1.03 21.03
C ASN A 86 17.29 -1.46 19.72
N LEU A 87 18.10 -1.95 18.77
CA LEU A 87 17.58 -2.55 17.56
C LEU A 87 16.99 -3.92 17.90
N ASN A 88 15.71 -4.13 17.56
CA ASN A 88 15.09 -5.42 17.76
C ASN A 88 15.51 -6.39 16.65
N GLU A 89 16.57 -7.16 16.90
CA GLU A 89 17.11 -8.12 15.93
C GLU A 89 16.10 -9.22 15.58
N ASP A 90 15.29 -9.68 16.54
CA ASP A 90 14.26 -10.70 16.31
C ASP A 90 13.16 -10.24 15.34
N LYS A 91 12.91 -8.94 15.27
CA LYS A 91 11.95 -8.33 14.33
C LYS A 91 12.59 -7.83 13.04
N THR A 92 13.91 -7.83 12.95
CA THR A 92 14.63 -7.32 11.77
C THR A 92 14.66 -8.40 10.69
N GLU A 93 13.84 -8.23 9.66
CA GLU A 93 13.71 -9.21 8.57
C GLU A 93 14.37 -8.72 7.27
N TYR A 94 14.91 -9.66 6.47
CA TYR A 94 15.47 -9.39 5.15
C TYR A 94 14.66 -10.10 4.08
N ILE A 95 14.40 -9.42 2.97
CA ILE A 95 13.77 -10.00 1.78
C ILE A 95 14.52 -9.59 0.52
N VAL A 96 14.78 -10.57 -0.34
CA VAL A 96 15.31 -10.35 -1.68
C VAL A 96 14.17 -10.49 -2.68
N ILE A 97 13.88 -9.41 -3.39
CA ILE A 97 12.78 -9.35 -4.35
C ILE A 97 13.38 -9.33 -5.75
N SER A 98 13.22 -10.42 -6.52
CA SER A 98 13.77 -10.52 -7.87
C SER A 98 12.89 -11.36 -8.81
N PRO A 99 12.72 -10.97 -10.10
CA PRO A 99 11.94 -11.73 -11.07
C PRO A 99 12.55 -13.08 -11.41
N HIS A 100 13.86 -13.22 -11.27
CA HIS A 100 14.63 -14.46 -11.44
C HIS A 100 15.54 -14.64 -10.22
N PRO A 101 15.89 -15.86 -9.82
CA PRO A 101 16.94 -16.10 -8.84
C PRO A 101 18.32 -15.76 -9.45
N ALA A 102 18.54 -14.49 -9.79
CA ALA A 102 19.78 -13.98 -10.35
C ALA A 102 20.84 -13.76 -9.27
N VAL A 103 20.40 -13.51 -8.03
CA VAL A 103 21.24 -13.51 -6.83
C VAL A 103 21.11 -14.90 -6.23
N THR A 104 22.20 -15.65 -6.24
CA THR A 104 22.27 -16.95 -5.59
C THR A 104 22.42 -16.78 -4.09
N MET A 105 22.01 -17.78 -3.30
CA MET A 105 22.23 -17.77 -1.84
C MET A 105 23.72 -17.60 -1.49
N SER A 106 24.62 -18.05 -2.36
CA SER A 106 26.06 -17.81 -2.25
C SER A 106 26.46 -16.34 -2.35
N ASP A 107 25.78 -15.55 -3.18
CA ASP A 107 26.06 -14.12 -3.31
C ASP A 107 25.66 -13.34 -2.05
N LEU A 108 24.65 -13.83 -1.32
CA LEU A 108 24.12 -13.22 -0.09
C LEU A 108 24.99 -13.45 1.16
N GLY A 109 25.96 -14.37 1.09
CA GLY A 109 26.86 -14.67 2.20
C GLY A 109 26.11 -15.02 3.49
N THR A 110 26.43 -14.31 4.57
CA THR A 110 25.83 -14.51 5.90
C THR A 110 24.33 -14.18 5.97
N TYR A 111 23.80 -13.38 5.03
CA TYR A 111 22.37 -13.05 4.99
C TYR A 111 21.49 -14.12 4.37
N ALA A 112 22.10 -15.10 3.69
CA ALA A 112 21.37 -16.15 3.01
C ALA A 112 20.47 -16.95 3.98
N SER A 113 20.97 -17.27 5.18
CA SER A 113 20.21 -18.03 6.19
C SER A 113 19.09 -17.22 6.86
N THR A 114 19.14 -15.88 6.83
CA THR A 114 18.16 -14.97 7.46
C THR A 114 17.15 -14.40 6.46
N CYS A 115 17.30 -14.70 5.16
CA CYS A 115 16.37 -14.24 4.14
C CYS A 115 15.00 -14.93 4.28
N SER A 116 13.96 -14.13 4.50
CA SER A 116 12.59 -14.61 4.53
C SER A 116 11.97 -14.58 3.14
N ASN A 117 11.11 -15.56 2.87
CA ASN A 117 10.29 -15.58 1.66
C ASN A 117 9.15 -14.55 1.71
N THR A 118 8.81 -14.07 2.92
CA THR A 118 7.78 -13.06 3.13
C THR A 118 8.14 -12.13 4.27
N VAL A 119 7.97 -10.82 4.09
CA VAL A 119 8.22 -9.81 5.14
C VAL A 119 7.01 -8.93 5.30
N ARG A 120 6.69 -8.55 6.54
CA ARG A 120 5.60 -7.62 6.82
C ARG A 120 6.13 -6.20 6.91
N ASN A 121 5.59 -5.30 6.08
CA ASN A 121 5.92 -3.89 6.10
C ASN A 121 4.61 -3.08 6.19
N LEU A 122 4.46 -2.27 7.24
CA LEU A 122 3.28 -1.41 7.50
C LEU A 122 1.94 -2.14 7.34
N GLY A 123 1.87 -3.38 7.83
CA GLY A 123 0.67 -4.22 7.77
C GLY A 123 0.43 -4.92 6.43
N VAL A 124 1.34 -4.80 5.46
CA VAL A 124 1.29 -5.50 4.17
C VAL A 124 2.38 -6.57 4.11
N ILE A 125 2.02 -7.78 3.69
CA ILE A 125 2.96 -8.88 3.51
C ILE A 125 3.51 -8.83 2.07
N PHE A 126 4.81 -8.62 1.94
CA PHE A 126 5.54 -8.70 0.68
C PHE A 126 6.12 -10.10 0.52
N ASP A 127 6.01 -10.68 -0.67
CA ASP A 127 6.65 -11.95 -1.06
C ASP A 127 7.78 -11.71 -2.06
N THR A 128 8.72 -12.65 -2.14
CA THR A 128 9.90 -12.59 -3.02
C THR A 128 9.54 -12.45 -4.50
N ASN A 129 8.36 -12.89 -4.91
CA ASN A 129 7.87 -12.84 -6.29
C ASN A 129 7.01 -11.59 -6.59
N PHE A 130 6.79 -10.73 -5.59
CA PHE A 130 5.98 -9.52 -5.66
C PHE A 130 4.56 -9.76 -6.23
N ASN A 131 3.93 -10.88 -5.85
CA ASN A 131 2.61 -11.29 -6.32
C ASN A 131 1.47 -11.05 -5.30
N PHE A 132 1.84 -10.77 -4.04
CA PHE A 132 0.98 -10.50 -2.90
C PHE A 132 0.02 -11.66 -2.55
N ASP A 133 0.32 -12.90 -2.92
CA ASP A 133 -0.57 -14.03 -2.68
C ASP A 133 -0.77 -14.29 -1.18
N CYS A 134 0.31 -14.23 -0.39
CA CYS A 134 0.25 -14.36 1.07
C CYS A 134 -0.57 -13.24 1.71
N GLN A 135 -0.38 -11.99 1.23
CA GLN A 135 -1.15 -10.84 1.69
C GLN A 135 -2.63 -11.01 1.39
N ILE A 136 -2.99 -11.34 0.15
CA ILE A 136 -4.39 -11.49 -0.26
C ILE A 136 -5.06 -12.61 0.53
N LYS A 137 -4.40 -13.77 0.69
CA LYS A 137 -4.93 -14.87 1.52
C LYS A 137 -5.17 -14.41 2.96
N SER A 138 -4.25 -13.64 3.55
CA SER A 138 -4.40 -13.08 4.90
C SER A 138 -5.59 -12.11 5.00
N VAL A 139 -5.70 -11.16 4.06
CA VAL A 139 -6.81 -10.20 4.00
C VAL A 139 -8.15 -10.90 3.81
N VAL A 140 -8.21 -11.89 2.91
CA VAL A 140 -9.42 -12.68 2.66
C VAL A 140 -9.85 -13.46 3.90
N LYS A 141 -8.91 -14.18 4.54
CA LYS A 141 -9.17 -14.94 5.77
C LYS A 141 -9.71 -14.04 6.88
N THR A 142 -9.03 -12.93 7.15
CA THR A 142 -9.41 -12.00 8.22
C THR A 142 -10.73 -11.29 7.91
N SER A 143 -10.99 -10.93 6.65
CA SER A 143 -12.24 -10.28 6.26
C SER A 143 -13.43 -11.23 6.35
N PHE A 144 -13.30 -12.49 5.92
CA PHE A 144 -14.36 -13.49 6.12
C PHE A 144 -14.64 -13.77 7.59
N TYR A 145 -13.60 -13.78 8.44
CA TYR A 145 -13.79 -13.88 9.88
C TYR A 145 -14.63 -12.72 10.43
N GLN A 146 -14.34 -11.48 10.03
CA GLN A 146 -15.14 -10.31 10.42
C GLN A 146 -16.58 -10.39 9.91
N LEU A 147 -16.79 -10.77 8.64
CA LEU A 147 -18.13 -10.96 8.10
C LEU A 147 -18.92 -12.03 8.87
N ARG A 148 -18.27 -13.10 9.32
CA ARG A 148 -18.90 -14.13 10.17
C ARG A 148 -19.30 -13.58 11.53
N LEU A 149 -18.49 -12.71 12.14
CA LEU A 149 -18.86 -12.03 13.38
C LEU A 149 -20.05 -11.10 13.17
N LEU A 150 -20.03 -10.31 12.09
CA LEU A 150 -21.14 -9.43 11.73
C LEU A 150 -22.43 -10.20 11.47
N ALA A 151 -22.35 -11.37 10.83
CA ALA A 151 -23.51 -12.24 10.63
C ALA A 151 -24.16 -12.71 11.94
N LYS A 152 -23.39 -12.86 13.02
CA LYS A 152 -23.94 -13.21 14.35
C LYS A 152 -24.68 -12.06 15.01
N VAL A 153 -24.18 -10.83 14.84
CA VAL A 153 -24.79 -9.64 15.45
C VAL A 153 -25.86 -8.98 14.58
N LYS A 154 -25.93 -9.38 13.29
CA LYS A 154 -26.93 -8.90 12.33
C LYS A 154 -28.36 -8.83 12.86
N PRO A 155 -28.90 -9.83 13.60
CA PRO A 155 -30.27 -9.78 14.12
C PRO A 155 -30.54 -8.58 15.05
N PHE A 156 -29.50 -7.99 15.62
CA PHE A 156 -29.57 -6.85 16.54
C PHE A 156 -29.25 -5.51 15.89
N LEU A 157 -28.98 -5.48 14.57
CA LEU A 157 -28.60 -4.28 13.85
C LEU A 157 -29.65 -3.88 12.83
N SER A 158 -29.88 -2.57 12.69
CA SER A 158 -30.61 -2.04 11.54
C SER A 158 -29.83 -2.32 10.25
N ARG A 159 -30.51 -2.35 9.10
CA ARG A 159 -29.84 -2.49 7.80
C ARG A 159 -28.77 -1.42 7.59
N THR A 160 -29.05 -0.18 8.01
CA THR A 160 -28.10 0.94 7.87
C THR A 160 -26.87 0.78 8.75
N ASP A 161 -27.02 0.28 9.97
CA ASP A 161 -25.89 0.07 10.88
C ASP A 161 -25.09 -1.17 10.51
N LEU A 162 -25.76 -2.21 9.97
CA LEU A 162 -25.09 -3.34 9.37
C LEU A 162 -24.22 -2.91 8.18
N GLU A 163 -24.73 -2.05 7.30
CA GLU A 163 -23.95 -1.50 6.18
C GLU A 163 -22.72 -0.73 6.68
N LYS A 164 -22.89 0.17 7.67
CA LYS A 164 -21.75 0.87 8.30
C LYS A 164 -20.73 -0.11 8.89
N ALA A 165 -21.19 -1.15 9.59
CA ALA A 165 -20.33 -2.14 10.20
C ALA A 165 -19.59 -2.99 9.15
N ILE A 166 -20.26 -3.39 8.07
CA ILE A 166 -19.65 -4.08 6.93
C ILE A 166 -18.58 -3.20 6.29
N HIS A 167 -18.83 -1.90 6.12
CA HIS A 167 -17.83 -0.98 5.60
C HIS A 167 -16.65 -0.80 6.56
N ALA A 168 -16.92 -0.57 7.84
CA ALA A 168 -15.91 -0.31 8.87
C ALA A 168 -15.02 -1.52 9.15
N PHE A 169 -15.56 -2.73 9.16
CA PHE A 169 -14.80 -3.95 9.51
C PHE A 169 -14.48 -4.84 8.31
N GLY A 170 -15.34 -4.92 7.29
CA GLY A 170 -15.08 -5.71 6.09
C GLY A 170 -14.34 -4.93 5.02
N MET A 171 -15.01 -3.92 4.46
CA MET A 171 -14.53 -3.21 3.27
C MET A 171 -13.26 -2.40 3.52
N SER A 172 -13.11 -1.83 4.72
CA SER A 172 -11.89 -1.10 5.12
C SER A 172 -10.62 -1.95 4.97
N ARG A 173 -10.69 -3.26 5.26
CA ARG A 173 -9.58 -4.21 5.10
C ARG A 173 -9.26 -4.49 3.63
N LEU A 174 -10.29 -4.54 2.78
CA LEU A 174 -10.12 -4.69 1.33
C LEU A 174 -9.57 -3.42 0.68
N ASP A 175 -9.91 -2.24 1.23
CA ASP A 175 -9.50 -0.95 0.71
C ASP A 175 -8.12 -0.49 1.26
N TYR A 176 -7.64 -1.06 2.37
CA TYR A 176 -6.32 -0.78 2.93
C TYR A 176 -5.21 -1.22 1.97
N CYS A 177 -4.34 -0.27 1.58
CA CYS A 177 -3.23 -0.47 0.63
C CYS A 177 -3.61 -1.16 -0.69
N ASN A 178 -4.88 -1.10 -1.10
CA ASN A 178 -5.36 -1.84 -2.28
C ASN A 178 -4.72 -1.38 -3.60
N ALA A 179 -4.12 -0.20 -3.64
CA ALA A 179 -3.33 0.30 -4.77
C ALA A 179 -2.14 -0.63 -5.09
N LEU A 180 -1.59 -1.33 -4.10
CA LEU A 180 -0.51 -2.31 -4.32
C LEU A 180 -0.97 -3.51 -5.15
N TYR A 181 -2.28 -3.77 -5.21
CA TYR A 181 -2.85 -4.84 -6.03
C TYR A 181 -2.98 -4.48 -7.51
N ALA A 182 -2.42 -3.34 -7.92
CA ALA A 182 -2.36 -2.89 -9.31
C ALA A 182 -1.69 -3.92 -10.22
N GLY A 183 -2.37 -4.28 -11.31
CA GLY A 183 -1.85 -5.21 -12.32
C GLY A 183 -1.66 -6.66 -11.84
N LEU A 184 -2.21 -7.05 -10.68
CA LEU A 184 -2.29 -8.45 -10.27
C LEU A 184 -3.20 -9.27 -11.20
N SER A 185 -3.06 -10.59 -11.14
CA SER A 185 -3.88 -11.50 -11.95
C SER A 185 -5.36 -11.43 -11.55
N GLN A 186 -6.22 -11.77 -12.49
CA GLN A 186 -7.66 -11.86 -12.24
C GLN A 186 -7.99 -12.89 -11.16
N SER A 187 -7.20 -13.96 -11.04
CA SER A 187 -7.35 -14.97 -9.98
C SER A 187 -7.07 -14.41 -8.58
N SER A 188 -6.07 -13.55 -8.42
CA SER A 188 -5.77 -12.96 -7.11
C SER A 188 -6.83 -11.91 -6.73
N LEU A 189 -7.28 -11.10 -7.69
CA LEU A 189 -8.35 -10.13 -7.47
C LEU A 189 -9.73 -10.78 -7.25
N SER A 190 -10.00 -11.95 -7.86
CA SER A 190 -11.27 -12.65 -7.67
C SER A 190 -11.45 -13.13 -6.23
N MET A 191 -10.37 -13.49 -5.53
CA MET A 191 -10.43 -13.83 -4.10
C MET A 191 -10.93 -12.66 -3.25
N LEU A 192 -10.45 -11.44 -3.52
CA LEU A 192 -10.94 -10.22 -2.85
C LEU A 192 -12.39 -9.92 -3.25
N GLN A 193 -12.74 -10.14 -4.52
CA GLN A 193 -14.11 -9.97 -5.02
C GLN A 193 -15.09 -10.90 -4.28
N LEU A 194 -14.70 -12.13 -3.97
CA LEU A 194 -15.54 -13.07 -3.22
C LEU A 194 -15.90 -12.53 -1.83
N VAL A 195 -14.98 -11.84 -1.15
CA VAL A 195 -15.25 -11.20 0.14
C VAL A 195 -16.27 -10.08 -0.03
N GLN A 196 -16.09 -9.22 -1.02
CA GLN A 196 -17.04 -8.14 -1.31
C GLN A 196 -18.43 -8.70 -1.66
N ASN A 197 -18.48 -9.78 -2.44
CA ASN A 197 -19.71 -10.46 -2.81
C ASN A 197 -20.43 -11.01 -1.57
N ALA A 198 -19.71 -11.68 -0.68
CA ALA A 198 -20.28 -12.19 0.57
C ALA A 198 -20.77 -11.07 1.49
N ALA A 199 -20.04 -9.95 1.53
CA ALA A 199 -20.45 -8.76 2.28
C ALA A 199 -21.76 -8.17 1.74
N ALA A 200 -21.88 -8.03 0.41
CA ALA A 200 -23.09 -7.56 -0.24
C ALA A 200 -24.26 -8.52 0.03
N GLN A 201 -24.02 -9.83 -0.10
CA GLN A 201 -25.02 -10.86 0.16
C GLN A 201 -25.50 -10.86 1.61
N LEU A 202 -24.59 -10.65 2.57
CA LEU A 202 -24.92 -10.52 3.98
C LEU A 202 -25.82 -9.30 4.24
N LEU A 203 -25.57 -8.18 3.55
CA LEU A 203 -26.36 -6.97 3.69
C LEU A 203 -27.76 -7.09 3.06
N THR A 204 -27.88 -7.79 1.93
CA THR A 204 -29.14 -7.87 1.15
C THR A 204 -29.94 -9.16 1.37
N ASP A 205 -29.50 -10.06 2.26
CA ASP A 205 -30.14 -11.37 2.49
C ASP A 205 -30.29 -12.22 1.23
N THR A 206 -29.38 -12.06 0.28
CA THR A 206 -29.43 -12.79 -0.98
C THR A 206 -28.72 -14.13 -0.87
N ARG A 207 -29.23 -15.13 -1.57
CA ARG A 207 -28.65 -16.48 -1.62
C ARG A 207 -27.21 -16.45 -2.14
N ARG A 208 -26.37 -17.37 -1.63
CA ARG A 208 -24.94 -17.49 -1.98
C ARG A 208 -24.65 -17.54 -3.49
N TYR A 209 -25.52 -18.21 -4.25
CA TYR A 209 -25.37 -18.41 -5.69
C TYR A 209 -26.17 -17.41 -6.53
N ALA A 210 -26.77 -16.39 -5.90
CA ALA A 210 -27.46 -15.35 -6.64
C ALA A 210 -26.49 -14.58 -7.54
N HIS A 211 -26.98 -14.15 -8.70
CA HIS A 211 -26.20 -13.30 -9.59
C HIS A 211 -25.82 -12.00 -8.86
N ILE A 212 -24.52 -11.77 -8.69
CA ILE A 212 -24.01 -10.73 -7.78
C ILE A 212 -23.96 -9.35 -8.41
N THR A 213 -23.84 -9.27 -9.73
CA THR A 213 -23.69 -8.01 -10.48
C THR A 213 -24.85 -7.01 -10.21
N PRO A 214 -26.15 -7.42 -10.24
CA PRO A 214 -27.26 -6.52 -9.93
C PRO A 214 -27.29 -6.08 -8.47
N ILE A 215 -26.78 -6.91 -7.55
CA ILE A 215 -26.71 -6.59 -6.13
C ILE A 215 -25.65 -5.51 -5.90
N LEU A 216 -24.46 -5.67 -6.48
CA LEU A 216 -23.41 -4.65 -6.39
C LEU A 216 -23.83 -3.33 -7.06
N ALA A 217 -24.54 -3.41 -8.18
CA ALA A 217 -25.10 -2.24 -8.84
C ALA A 217 -26.14 -1.52 -7.95
N SER A 218 -27.09 -2.25 -7.36
CA SER A 218 -28.11 -1.63 -6.48
C SER A 218 -27.51 -0.99 -5.23
N LEU A 219 -26.46 -1.60 -4.66
CA LEU A 219 -25.71 -1.04 -3.54
C LEU A 219 -24.76 0.11 -3.93
N HIS A 220 -24.60 0.40 -5.23
CA HIS A 220 -23.59 1.33 -5.74
C HIS A 220 -22.16 0.96 -5.32
N TRP A 221 -21.88 -0.34 -5.19
CA TRP A 221 -20.59 -0.89 -4.78
C TRP A 221 -19.75 -1.25 -5.99
N LEU A 222 -18.70 -0.47 -6.20
CA LEU A 222 -17.75 -0.70 -7.29
C LEU A 222 -17.00 -2.04 -7.08
N PRO A 223 -16.84 -2.90 -8.11
CA PRO A 223 -16.08 -4.15 -8.00
C PRO A 223 -14.60 -3.92 -7.66
N MET A 224 -13.93 -4.93 -7.10
CA MET A 224 -12.57 -4.81 -6.57
C MET A 224 -11.55 -4.34 -7.61
N LYS A 225 -11.60 -4.86 -8.85
CA LYS A 225 -10.73 -4.40 -9.95
C LYS A 225 -10.80 -2.88 -10.13
N TRP A 226 -12.02 -2.36 -10.20
CA TRP A 226 -12.28 -0.94 -10.42
C TRP A 226 -11.95 -0.10 -9.19
N ARG A 227 -12.09 -0.64 -7.96
CA ARG A 227 -11.63 0.03 -6.72
C ARG A 227 -10.11 0.25 -6.69
N VAL A 228 -9.34 -0.75 -7.10
CA VAL A 228 -7.88 -0.63 -7.22
C VAL A 228 -7.51 0.44 -8.24
N GLN A 229 -8.11 0.40 -9.43
CA GLN A 229 -7.88 1.39 -10.49
C GLN A 229 -8.29 2.81 -10.06
N PHE A 230 -9.42 2.94 -9.36
CA PHE A 230 -9.87 4.20 -8.76
C PHE A 230 -8.82 4.81 -7.84
N LYS A 231 -8.19 4.01 -6.98
CA LYS A 231 -7.16 4.48 -6.05
C LYS A 231 -5.89 4.90 -6.78
N ILE A 232 -5.45 4.13 -7.77
CA ILE A 232 -4.28 4.50 -8.60
C ILE A 232 -4.50 5.80 -9.35
N VAL A 233 -5.64 5.94 -10.04
CA VAL A 233 -5.97 7.16 -10.78
C VAL A 233 -6.10 8.37 -9.85
N LEU A 234 -6.65 8.18 -8.64
CA LEU A 234 -6.71 9.24 -7.65
C LEU A 234 -5.32 9.67 -7.16
N TYR A 235 -4.37 8.73 -7.03
CA TYR A 235 -2.97 9.08 -6.74
C TYR A 235 -2.29 9.81 -7.89
N VAL A 236 -2.53 9.39 -9.14
CA VAL A 236 -2.06 10.13 -10.32
C VAL A 236 -2.58 11.56 -10.32
N PHE A 237 -3.90 11.74 -10.13
CA PHE A 237 -4.49 13.08 -10.02
C PHE A 237 -3.79 13.91 -8.94
N LYS A 238 -3.70 13.38 -7.72
CA LYS A 238 -3.07 14.10 -6.61
C LYS A 238 -1.63 14.49 -6.92
N ALA A 239 -0.85 13.60 -7.54
CA ALA A 239 0.52 13.89 -7.97
C ALA A 239 0.59 15.00 -9.02
N LEU A 240 -0.31 15.02 -10.01
CA LEU A 240 -0.32 16.04 -11.05
C LEU A 240 -0.70 17.45 -10.56
N TYR A 241 -1.43 17.53 -9.44
CA TYR A 241 -1.92 18.77 -8.85
C TYR A 241 -1.24 19.13 -7.52
N GLY A 242 -0.09 18.51 -7.20
CA GLY A 242 0.69 18.86 -6.00
C GLY A 242 0.03 18.49 -4.66
N LEU A 243 -0.95 17.58 -4.68
CA LEU A 243 -1.64 17.04 -3.49
C LEU A 243 -1.04 15.71 -3.01
N ALA A 244 0.04 15.24 -3.65
CA ALA A 244 0.79 14.06 -3.25
C ALA A 244 2.25 14.45 -2.94
N PRO A 245 2.98 13.63 -2.17
CA PRO A 245 4.41 13.84 -1.94
C PRO A 245 5.21 13.94 -3.24
N ALA A 246 6.34 14.69 -3.20
CA ALA A 246 7.21 14.91 -4.34
C ALA A 246 7.66 13.60 -5.00
N TYR A 247 8.07 12.60 -4.20
CA TYR A 247 8.52 11.31 -4.72
C TYR A 247 7.48 10.55 -5.57
N LEU A 248 6.17 10.79 -5.39
CA LEU A 248 5.14 10.22 -6.28
C LEU A 248 4.96 11.06 -7.55
N SER A 249 5.11 12.37 -7.43
CA SER A 249 4.99 13.31 -8.53
C SER A 249 6.14 13.15 -9.52
N ASP A 250 7.35 12.93 -9.01
CA ASP A 250 8.57 12.73 -9.80
C ASP A 250 8.54 11.44 -10.64
N LEU A 251 7.69 10.47 -10.27
CA LEU A 251 7.46 9.24 -11.03
C LEU A 251 6.59 9.43 -12.27
N LEU A 252 5.98 10.61 -12.45
CA LEU A 252 5.06 10.92 -13.53
C LEU A 252 5.62 12.04 -14.40
N SER A 253 5.52 11.87 -15.72
CA SER A 253 5.96 12.90 -16.67
C SER A 253 4.83 13.22 -17.64
N ARG A 254 4.55 14.52 -17.83
CA ARG A 254 3.57 14.98 -18.81
C ARG A 254 4.08 14.72 -20.23
N TYR A 255 3.21 14.21 -21.09
CA TYR A 255 3.55 14.00 -22.49
C TYR A 255 3.54 15.34 -23.23
N LEU A 256 4.70 15.74 -23.75
CA LEU A 256 4.86 16.90 -24.61
C LEU A 256 5.12 16.44 -26.05
N PRO A 257 4.18 16.64 -26.99
CA PRO A 257 4.40 16.24 -28.37
C PRO A 257 5.42 17.15 -29.05
N ARG A 258 6.30 16.57 -29.87
CA ARG A 258 7.34 17.31 -30.63
C ARG A 258 6.79 18.23 -31.73
N ARG A 259 5.52 18.05 -32.12
CA ARG A 259 4.80 18.87 -33.11
C ARG A 259 3.43 19.19 -32.52
N SER A 260 2.86 20.35 -32.85
CA SER A 260 1.49 20.71 -32.46
C SER A 260 0.50 19.78 -33.17
N LEU A 261 0.17 18.67 -32.52
CA LEU A 261 -0.80 17.68 -32.97
C LEU A 261 -2.06 17.82 -32.13
N ARG A 262 -3.21 17.36 -32.64
CA ARG A 262 -4.47 17.30 -31.87
C ARG A 262 -4.30 16.55 -30.53
N SER A 263 -3.35 15.61 -30.44
CA SER A 263 -2.98 14.88 -29.22
C SER A 263 -2.36 15.74 -28.10
N SER A 264 -1.89 16.96 -28.41
CA SER A 264 -1.34 17.92 -27.42
C SER A 264 -2.38 18.41 -26.41
N ALA A 265 -3.65 18.43 -26.80
CA ALA A 265 -4.76 18.89 -25.96
C ALA A 265 -5.22 17.85 -24.92
N HIS A 266 -4.66 16.62 -24.92
CA HIS A 266 -5.26 15.51 -24.18
C HIS A 266 -4.76 15.32 -22.73
N LEU A 267 -3.94 16.22 -22.18
CA LEU A 267 -3.41 16.12 -20.79
C LEU A 267 -2.85 14.71 -20.48
N ALA A 268 -2.15 14.12 -21.45
CA ALA A 268 -1.64 12.75 -21.38
C ALA A 268 -0.32 12.66 -20.61
N LEU A 269 -0.03 11.49 -20.08
CA LEU A 269 1.23 11.15 -19.41
C LEU A 269 2.10 10.27 -20.30
N VAL A 270 3.41 10.40 -20.14
CA VAL A 270 4.38 9.47 -20.73
C VAL A 270 4.20 8.11 -20.06
N VAL A 271 4.12 7.05 -20.87
CA VAL A 271 4.14 5.66 -20.39
C VAL A 271 5.54 5.11 -20.61
N PRO A 272 6.34 4.89 -19.56
CA PRO A 272 7.67 4.30 -19.69
C PRO A 272 7.59 2.88 -20.25
N SER A 273 8.61 2.48 -21.03
CA SER A 273 8.76 1.08 -21.44
C SER A 273 9.15 0.21 -20.25
N SER A 274 8.54 -0.97 -20.15
CA SER A 274 8.88 -1.96 -19.13
C SER A 274 9.19 -3.30 -19.78
N ARG A 275 10.34 -3.87 -19.42
CA ARG A 275 10.78 -5.19 -19.90
C ARG A 275 9.92 -6.32 -19.35
N TYR A 276 9.36 -6.16 -18.14
CA TYR A 276 8.62 -7.22 -17.42
C TYR A 276 7.19 -6.79 -17.12
N LYS A 277 6.21 -7.48 -17.73
CA LYS A 277 4.78 -7.20 -17.53
C LYS A 277 4.33 -7.33 -16.07
N LYS A 278 4.85 -8.32 -15.34
CA LYS A 278 4.47 -8.61 -13.94
C LYS A 278 5.17 -7.73 -12.90
N TRP A 279 6.27 -7.07 -13.26
CA TRP A 279 7.12 -6.32 -12.34
C TRP A 279 7.04 -4.84 -12.68
N GLY A 280 7.85 -4.39 -13.64
CA GLY A 280 7.85 -2.98 -14.07
C GLY A 280 6.51 -2.53 -14.65
N GLY A 281 5.75 -3.43 -15.30
CA GLY A 281 4.42 -3.09 -15.83
C GLY A 281 3.37 -2.77 -14.77
N ARG A 282 3.58 -3.24 -13.52
CA ARG A 282 2.70 -2.96 -12.37
C ARG A 282 3.11 -1.71 -11.59
N ALA A 283 4.33 -1.22 -11.81
CA ALA A 283 4.85 -0.07 -11.09
C ALA A 283 3.94 1.15 -11.32
N PHE A 284 3.79 1.99 -10.29
CA PHE A 284 2.96 3.19 -10.36
C PHE A 284 3.33 4.09 -11.54
N ALA A 285 4.63 4.26 -11.80
CA ALA A 285 5.18 5.04 -12.92
C ALA A 285 4.75 4.53 -14.32
N VAL A 286 4.29 3.28 -14.44
CA VAL A 286 3.83 2.69 -15.71
C VAL A 286 2.31 2.51 -15.69
N TYR A 287 1.79 1.81 -14.68
CA TYR A 287 0.37 1.49 -14.58
C TYR A 287 -0.50 2.73 -14.36
N GLY A 288 0.00 3.73 -13.61
CA GLY A 288 -0.68 5.01 -13.39
C GLY A 288 -0.92 5.76 -14.71
N PRO A 289 0.12 6.09 -15.48
CA PRO A 289 -0.03 6.69 -16.81
C PRO A 289 -0.91 5.91 -17.77
N VAL A 290 -0.83 4.57 -17.79
CA VAL A 290 -1.70 3.72 -18.63
C VAL A 290 -3.18 3.94 -18.27
N LEU A 291 -3.52 3.90 -16.99
CA LEU A 291 -4.91 4.12 -16.55
C LEU A 291 -5.37 5.55 -16.79
N TRP A 292 -4.52 6.54 -16.53
CA TRP A 292 -4.84 7.96 -16.74
C TRP A 292 -5.13 8.25 -18.20
N ASN A 293 -4.28 7.76 -19.11
CA ASN A 293 -4.43 7.98 -20.55
C ASN A 293 -5.66 7.28 -21.14
N ALA A 294 -6.15 6.22 -20.50
CA ALA A 294 -7.39 5.54 -20.87
C ALA A 294 -8.66 6.28 -20.45
N LEU A 295 -8.56 7.35 -19.66
CA LEU A 295 -9.71 8.16 -19.28
C LEU A 295 -10.19 9.07 -20.43
N PRO A 296 -11.51 9.30 -20.55
CA PRO A 296 -12.07 10.36 -21.39
C PRO A 296 -11.45 11.72 -21.09
N LEU A 297 -11.38 12.57 -22.11
CA LEU A 297 -10.79 13.91 -21.98
C LEU A 297 -11.54 14.76 -20.94
N ASP A 298 -12.87 14.65 -20.91
CA ASP A 298 -13.74 15.39 -19.98
C ASP A 298 -13.46 15.09 -18.51
N LEU A 299 -12.95 13.89 -18.19
CA LEU A 299 -12.52 13.56 -16.83
C LEU A 299 -11.13 14.11 -16.53
N ARG A 300 -10.22 14.08 -17.51
CA ARG A 300 -8.86 14.59 -17.36
C ARG A 300 -8.79 16.11 -17.25
N SER A 301 -9.75 16.82 -17.82
CA SER A 301 -9.84 18.28 -17.78
C SER A 301 -10.32 18.82 -16.43
N ILE A 302 -10.86 17.98 -15.55
CA ILE A 302 -11.24 18.39 -14.19
C ILE A 302 -9.97 18.70 -13.39
N THR A 303 -9.93 19.87 -12.76
CA THR A 303 -8.78 20.36 -11.98
C THR A 303 -8.96 20.25 -10.47
N GLU A 304 -10.20 20.08 -10.01
CA GLU A 304 -10.53 19.96 -8.59
C GLU A 304 -10.72 18.51 -8.14
N LEU A 305 -10.18 18.17 -6.97
CA LEU A 305 -10.17 16.80 -6.45
C LEU A 305 -11.57 16.23 -6.20
N VAL A 306 -12.47 17.02 -5.60
CA VAL A 306 -13.81 16.54 -5.20
C VAL A 306 -14.68 16.25 -6.43
N PRO A 307 -14.84 17.17 -7.39
CA PRO A 307 -15.53 16.88 -8.65
C PRO A 307 -14.91 15.71 -9.42
N PHE A 308 -13.57 15.66 -9.50
CA PHE A 308 -12.87 14.59 -10.21
C PHE A 308 -13.17 13.22 -9.58
N LYS A 309 -13.06 13.12 -8.25
CA LYS A 309 -13.33 11.88 -7.50
C LYS A 309 -14.75 11.37 -7.75
N SER A 310 -15.73 12.27 -7.75
CA SER A 310 -17.13 11.93 -8.02
C SER A 310 -17.33 11.44 -9.45
N ALA A 311 -16.85 12.21 -10.44
CA ALA A 311 -16.98 11.89 -11.85
C ALA A 311 -16.25 10.58 -12.22
N LEU A 312 -15.07 10.34 -11.64
CA LEU A 312 -14.32 9.11 -11.81
C LEU A 312 -15.07 7.89 -11.26
N LYS A 313 -15.71 8.02 -10.08
CA LYS A 313 -16.52 6.93 -9.51
C LYS A 313 -17.68 6.61 -10.44
N THR A 314 -18.37 7.62 -10.95
CA THR A 314 -19.48 7.47 -11.91
C THR A 314 -19.03 6.80 -13.20
N TYR A 315 -17.88 7.20 -13.74
CA TYR A 315 -17.30 6.61 -14.94
C TYR A 315 -17.00 5.12 -14.75
N PHE A 316 -16.29 4.75 -13.68
CA PHE A 316 -15.99 3.33 -13.43
C PHE A 316 -17.23 2.53 -13.06
N PHE A 317 -18.24 3.13 -12.44
CA PHE A 317 -19.52 2.47 -12.20
C PHE A 317 -20.23 2.13 -13.52
N LYS A 318 -20.24 3.06 -14.49
CA LYS A 318 -20.76 2.81 -15.84
C LYS A 318 -20.02 1.66 -16.54
N GLN A 319 -18.69 1.69 -16.51
CA GLN A 319 -17.83 0.64 -17.07
C GLN A 319 -17.92 -0.72 -16.35
N ALA A 320 -18.43 -0.75 -15.13
CA ALA A 320 -18.57 -1.99 -14.37
C ALA A 320 -19.88 -2.72 -14.63
N PHE A 321 -20.95 -1.98 -14.95
CA PHE A 321 -22.32 -2.50 -14.92
C PHE A 321 -23.14 -2.23 -16.19
N TYR A 322 -22.72 -1.31 -17.06
CA TYR A 322 -23.52 -0.85 -18.20
C TYR A 322 -22.75 -0.78 -19.52
N SER A 323 -21.53 -1.32 -19.55
CA SER A 323 -20.67 -1.42 -20.74
C SER A 323 -20.58 -2.86 -21.23
#